data_AF-A0A377LVS0-F1
#
_entry.id   AF-A0A377LVS0-F1
#
_cell.length_a   1.000
_cell.length_b   1.000
_cell.length_c   1.000
_cell.angle_alpha   90.00
_cell.angle_beta   90.00
_cell.angle_gamma   90.00
#
_symmetry.space_group_name_H-M   'P 1'
#
loop_
_entity.id
_entity.type
_entity.pdbx_description
1 polymer ?
#
loop_
_entity_poly.entity_id
_entity_poly.type
_entity_poly.pdbx_seq_one_letter_code
_entity_poly.pdbx_strand_id
1 'polypeptide(L)'
;MPLAAKTAQQRHLGAIRGAYVSFMPFIIVGSILLVISSFPNQTYQQFMSQAFGESWSAIIEIPFNAVFSTMSLFISFLVAYRLAEHYGEDRISCGILALVAFLILTPFIKVAEQGGITVMPVEWIGSKGLFVR
;
A
#
# COMPACT_ATOMS: atom_id res chain seq x y z
N MET A 1 33.69 -7.80 7.58
CA MET A 1 32.24 -7.52 7.47
C MET A 1 31.40 -8.79 7.16
N PRO A 2 31.48 -9.89 7.95
CA PRO A 2 30.74 -11.13 7.63
C PRO A 2 29.29 -11.15 8.16
N LEU A 3 29.00 -10.43 9.26
CA LEU A 3 27.68 -10.42 9.88
C LEU A 3 26.65 -9.66 9.02
N ALA A 4 27.00 -8.48 8.51
CA ALA A 4 26.13 -7.70 7.63
C ALA A 4 25.78 -8.44 6.32
N ALA A 5 26.73 -9.19 5.76
CA ALA A 5 26.50 -10.01 4.57
C ALA A 5 25.53 -11.17 4.86
N LYS A 6 25.66 -11.83 6.01
CA LYS A 6 24.72 -12.87 6.45
C LYS A 6 23.31 -12.33 6.65
N THR A 7 23.14 -11.14 7.23
CA THR A 7 21.82 -10.52 7.42
C THR A 7 21.20 -10.09 6.09
N ALA A 8 22.01 -9.57 5.17
CA ALA A 8 21.56 -9.17 3.84
C ALA A 8 21.20 -10.37 2.94
N GLN A 9 21.80 -11.55 3.16
CA GLN A 9 21.48 -12.78 2.42
C GLN A 9 20.26 -13.54 2.95
N GLN A 10 19.62 -13.09 4.05
CA GLN A 10 18.42 -13.76 4.55
C GLN A 10 17.28 -13.65 3.55
N ARG A 11 16.79 -14.81 3.08
CA ARG A 11 15.73 -14.90 2.05
C ARG A 11 14.45 -14.14 2.41
N HIS A 12 14.08 -14.11 3.69
CA HIS A 12 12.89 -13.38 4.16
C HIS A 12 13.09 -11.85 4.10
N LEU A 13 14.26 -11.36 4.53
CA LEU A 13 14.62 -9.95 4.41
C LEU A 13 14.77 -9.52 2.95
N GLY A 14 15.32 -10.41 2.12
CA GLY A 14 15.43 -10.24 0.67
C GLY A 14 14.05 -10.15 0.00
N ALA A 15 13.11 -11.01 0.38
CA ALA A 15 11.74 -10.98 -0.13
C ALA A 15 11.00 -9.70 0.27
N ILE A 16 11.12 -9.26 1.53
CA ILE A 16 10.55 -7.99 2.00
C ILE A 16 11.15 -6.82 1.20
N ARG A 17 12.48 -6.74 1.12
CA ARG A 17 13.16 -5.69 0.34
C ARG A 17 12.71 -5.69 -1.12
N GLY A 18 12.65 -6.87 -1.74
CA GLY A 18 12.21 -7.02 -3.13
C GLY A 18 10.78 -6.56 -3.36
N ALA A 19 9.87 -6.84 -2.41
CA ALA A 19 8.50 -6.37 -2.46
C ALA A 19 8.41 -4.84 -2.40
N TYR A 20 9.12 -4.20 -1.46
CA TYR A 20 9.15 -2.74 -1.36
C TYR A 20 9.78 -2.08 -2.58
N VAL A 21 10.84 -2.65 -3.15
CA VAL A 21 11.45 -2.13 -4.39
C VAL A 21 10.48 -2.21 -5.57
N SER A 22 9.69 -3.28 -5.67
CA SER A 22 8.63 -3.39 -6.68
C SER A 22 7.48 -2.40 -6.46
N PHE A 23 7.23 -1.96 -5.21
CA PHE A 23 6.17 -1.02 -4.87
C PHE A 23 6.61 0.46 -4.95
N MET A 24 7.92 0.75 -4.88
CA MET A 24 8.49 2.11 -4.93
C MET A 24 7.98 2.99 -6.08
N PRO A 25 7.87 2.51 -7.34
CA PRO A 25 7.39 3.34 -8.44
C PRO A 25 6.00 3.91 -8.20
N PHE A 26 5.09 3.12 -7.60
CA PHE A 26 3.74 3.55 -7.28
C PHE A 26 3.72 4.62 -6.18
N ILE A 27 4.57 4.45 -5.15
CA ILE A 27 4.74 5.45 -4.09
C ILE A 27 5.27 6.77 -4.67
N ILE A 28 6.28 6.70 -5.56
CA ILE A 28 6.89 7.90 -6.16
C ILE A 28 5.85 8.66 -6.98
N VAL A 29 5.09 7.98 -7.85
CA VAL A 29 4.05 8.61 -8.65
C VAL A 29 2.96 9.23 -7.78
N GLY A 30 2.47 8.50 -6.77
CA GLY A 30 1.48 9.04 -5.84
C GLY A 30 1.99 10.25 -5.07
N SER A 31 3.25 10.24 -4.65
CA SER A 31 3.87 11.33 -3.90
C SER A 31 4.04 12.59 -4.75
N ILE A 32 4.36 12.46 -6.04
CA ILE A 32 4.43 13.61 -6.96
C ILE A 32 3.06 14.28 -7.07
N LEU A 33 1.99 13.49 -7.22
CA LEU A 33 0.62 14.00 -7.28
C LEU A 33 0.21 14.69 -5.97
N LEU A 34 0.57 14.12 -4.82
CA LEU A 34 0.33 14.74 -3.52
C LEU A 34 1.06 16.08 -3.38
N VAL A 35 2.33 16.16 -3.81
CA VAL A 35 3.09 17.42 -3.76
C VAL A 35 2.43 18.49 -4.63
N ILE A 36 1.87 18.11 -5.78
CA ILE A 36 1.12 19.00 -6.65
C ILE A 36 -0.17 19.48 -5.97
N SER A 37 -0.94 18.57 -5.34
CA SER A 37 -2.20 18.96 -4.66
C SER A 37 -1.96 19.79 -3.40
N SER A 38 -0.92 19.45 -2.63
CA SER A 38 -0.63 20.01 -1.31
C SER A 38 0.43 21.12 -1.35
N PHE A 39 0.68 21.70 -2.52
CA PHE A 39 1.70 22.75 -2.66
C PHE A 39 1.31 23.99 -1.82
N PRO A 40 2.17 24.46 -0.89
CA PRO A 40 1.84 25.51 0.08
C PRO A 40 1.95 26.91 -0.54
N ASN A 41 1.20 27.17 -1.61
CA ASN A 41 1.08 28.48 -2.25
C ASN A 41 -0.40 28.79 -2.54
N GLN A 42 -0.92 29.81 -1.86
CA GLN A 42 -2.33 30.17 -1.91
C GLN A 42 -2.75 30.68 -3.29
N THR A 43 -1.87 31.41 -3.99
CA THR A 43 -2.11 31.89 -5.37
C THR A 43 -2.22 30.73 -6.35
N TYR A 44 -1.40 29.70 -6.17
CA TYR A 44 -1.42 28.50 -6.99
C TYR A 44 -2.72 27.69 -6.79
N GLN A 45 -3.13 27.52 -5.54
CA GLN A 45 -4.37 26.83 -5.18
C GLN A 45 -5.60 27.54 -5.76
N GLN A 46 -5.62 28.88 -5.73
CA GLN A 46 -6.68 29.70 -6.32
C GLN A 46 -6.69 29.61 -7.86
N PHE A 47 -5.52 29.62 -8.51
CA PHE A 47 -5.43 29.44 -9.95
C PHE A 47 -5.94 28.08 -10.40
N MET A 48 -5.53 27.02 -9.71
CA MET A 48 -5.96 25.65 -10.03
C MET A 48 -7.44 25.41 -9.76
N SER A 49 -7.98 25.96 -8.66
CA SER A 49 -9.42 25.86 -8.38
C SER A 49 -10.28 26.64 -9.37
N GLN A 50 -9.80 27.76 -9.91
CA GLN A 50 -10.49 28.48 -10.99
C GLN A 50 -10.45 27.74 -12.32
N ALA A 51 -9.35 27.04 -12.64
CA ALA A 51 -9.19 26.31 -13.89
C ALA A 51 -9.88 24.93 -13.89
N PHE A 52 -9.84 24.21 -12.77
CA PHE A 52 -10.27 22.81 -12.66
C PHE A 52 -11.44 22.58 -11.68
N GLY A 53 -11.89 23.62 -10.97
CA GLY A 53 -12.96 23.56 -9.97
C GLY A 53 -12.43 23.44 -8.54
N GLU A 54 -13.27 23.78 -7.53
CA GLU A 54 -12.87 23.77 -6.11
C GLU A 54 -12.40 22.39 -5.61
N SER A 55 -12.85 21.30 -6.24
CA SER A 55 -12.51 19.92 -5.88
C SER A 55 -11.32 19.31 -6.63
N TRP A 56 -10.52 20.12 -7.35
CA TRP A 56 -9.40 19.63 -8.16
C TRP A 56 -8.35 18.86 -7.35
N SER A 57 -8.04 19.33 -6.14
CA SER A 57 -7.07 18.71 -5.23
C SER A 57 -7.52 17.31 -4.81
N ALA A 58 -8.81 17.15 -4.50
CA ALA A 58 -9.40 15.87 -4.12
C ALA A 58 -9.26 14.82 -5.24
N ILE A 59 -9.39 15.22 -6.51
CA ILE A 59 -9.25 14.33 -7.66
C ILE A 59 -7.80 13.87 -7.82
N ILE A 60 -6.84 14.78 -7.66
CA ILE A 60 -5.41 14.49 -7.78
C ILE A 60 -4.90 13.64 -6.61
N GLU A 61 -5.56 13.71 -5.45
CA GLU A 61 -5.22 12.90 -4.29
C GLU A 61 -5.79 11.47 -4.35
N ILE A 62 -6.73 11.17 -5.25
CA ILE A 62 -7.32 9.82 -5.38
C ILE A 62 -6.23 8.74 -5.57
N PRO A 63 -5.28 8.88 -6.52
CA PRO A 63 -4.27 7.85 -6.73
C PRO A 63 -3.33 7.70 -5.53
N PHE A 64 -2.95 8.80 -4.88
CA PHE A 64 -2.14 8.76 -3.66
C PHE A 64 -2.87 7.99 -2.55
N ASN A 65 -4.12 8.36 -2.28
CA ASN A 65 -4.94 7.69 -1.27
C ASN A 65 -5.12 6.21 -1.61
N ALA A 66 -5.38 5.85 -2.87
CA ALA A 66 -5.51 4.46 -3.30
C ALA A 66 -4.24 3.64 -3.02
N VAL A 67 -3.07 4.15 -3.39
CA VAL A 67 -1.77 3.47 -3.17
C VAL A 67 -1.49 3.27 -1.68
N PHE A 68 -1.68 4.29 -0.85
CA PHE A 68 -1.37 4.22 0.58
C PHE A 68 -2.42 3.43 1.39
N SER A 69 -3.68 3.50 0.99
CA SER A 69 -4.80 2.81 1.63
C SER A 69 -4.85 1.32 1.36
N THR A 70 -4.17 0.84 0.32
CA THR A 70 -4.13 -0.58 -0.07
C THR A 70 -2.73 -1.18 0.02
N MET A 71 -1.79 -0.42 0.58
CA MET A 71 -0.37 -0.75 0.61
C MET A 71 -0.08 -2.11 1.25
N SER A 72 -0.71 -2.45 2.38
CA SER A 72 -0.44 -3.73 3.06
C SER A 72 -0.95 -4.92 2.26
N LEU A 73 -2.07 -4.75 1.54
CA LEU A 73 -2.63 -5.79 0.68
C LEU A 73 -1.69 -6.12 -0.48
N PHE A 74 -1.19 -5.11 -1.20
CA PHE A 74 -0.24 -5.34 -2.28
C PHE A 74 1.12 -5.84 -1.79
N ILE A 75 1.62 -5.30 -0.67
CA ILE A 75 2.90 -5.72 -0.12
C ILE A 75 2.83 -7.16 0.41
N SER A 76 1.73 -7.58 1.06
CA SER A 76 1.57 -8.98 1.52
C SER A 76 1.69 -9.98 0.37
N PHE A 77 1.03 -9.69 -0.76
CA PHE A 77 1.12 -10.48 -1.98
C PHE A 77 2.55 -10.48 -2.55
N LEU A 78 3.16 -9.30 -2.69
CA LEU A 78 4.51 -9.15 -3.25
C LEU A 78 5.59 -9.85 -2.42
N VAL A 79 5.48 -9.81 -1.08
CA VAL A 79 6.43 -10.49 -0.19
C VAL A 79 6.33 -12.00 -0.38
N ALA A 80 5.13 -12.56 -0.38
CA ALA A 80 4.93 -13.99 -0.59
C ALA A 80 5.33 -14.44 -2.01
N TYR A 81 5.05 -13.62 -3.02
CA TYR A 81 5.48 -13.84 -4.40
C TYR A 81 7.01 -13.92 -4.51
N ARG A 82 7.73 -12.98 -3.90
CA ARG A 82 9.21 -12.94 -3.89
C ARG A 82 9.79 -14.08 -3.06
N LEU A 83 9.13 -14.46 -1.97
CA LEU A 83 9.56 -15.59 -1.18
C LEU A 83 9.41 -16.89 -1.98
N ALA A 84 8.26 -17.14 -2.59
CA ALA A 84 8.04 -18.32 -3.43
C ALA A 84 9.03 -18.41 -4.61
N GLU A 85 9.40 -17.28 -5.21
CA GLU A 85 10.46 -17.22 -6.23
C GLU A 85 11.82 -17.72 -5.71
N HIS A 86 12.17 -17.40 -4.46
CA HIS A 86 13.37 -17.93 -3.80
C HIS A 86 13.28 -19.42 -3.44
N TYR A 87 12.07 -19.95 -3.22
CA TYR A 87 11.85 -21.37 -2.91
C TYR A 87 11.63 -22.24 -4.15
N GLY A 88 11.44 -21.65 -5.33
CA GLY A 88 11.12 -22.38 -6.56
C GLY A 88 9.69 -22.92 -6.61
N GLU A 89 8.80 -22.35 -5.79
CA GLU A 89 7.38 -22.70 -5.72
C GLU A 89 6.51 -21.85 -6.65
N ASP A 90 5.23 -22.18 -6.77
CA ASP A 90 4.28 -21.38 -7.55
C ASP A 90 4.01 -20.02 -6.89
N ARG A 91 4.59 -19.00 -7.51
CA ARG A 91 4.59 -17.61 -7.04
C ARG A 91 3.19 -17.03 -6.92
N ILE A 92 2.30 -17.35 -7.86
CA ILE A 92 0.94 -16.80 -7.90
C ILE A 92 0.11 -17.43 -6.78
N SER A 93 0.16 -18.76 -6.65
CA SER A 93 -0.54 -19.46 -5.57
C SER A 93 -0.10 -19.01 -4.18
N CYS A 94 1.21 -18.89 -3.93
CA CYS A 94 1.73 -18.41 -2.66
C CYS A 94 1.34 -16.94 -2.39
N GLY A 95 1.34 -16.09 -3.42
CA GLY A 95 0.88 -14.71 -3.33
C GLY A 95 -0.59 -14.61 -2.95
N ILE A 96 -1.46 -15.37 -3.62
CA ILE A 96 -2.91 -15.42 -3.33
C ILE A 96 -3.14 -15.95 -1.91
N LEU A 97 -2.42 -17.00 -1.49
CA LEU A 97 -2.52 -17.57 -0.15
C LEU A 97 -2.20 -16.52 0.92
N ALA A 98 -1.14 -15.73 0.74
CA ALA A 98 -0.78 -14.68 1.68
C ALA A 98 -1.83 -13.56 1.74
N LEU A 99 -2.42 -13.20 0.59
CA LEU A 99 -3.49 -12.21 0.52
C LEU A 99 -4.75 -12.71 1.27
N VAL A 100 -5.13 -13.98 1.07
CA VAL A 100 -6.25 -14.60 1.80
C VAL A 100 -5.96 -14.66 3.31
N ALA A 101 -4.76 -15.07 3.71
CA ALA A 101 -4.36 -15.10 5.12
C ALA A 101 -4.39 -13.69 5.75
N PHE A 102 -3.94 -12.67 5.01
CA PHE A 102 -4.01 -11.28 5.42
C PHE A 102 -5.45 -10.83 5.66
N LEU A 103 -6.37 -11.14 4.73
CA LEU A 103 -7.79 -10.80 4.88
C LEU A 103 -8.45 -11.54 6.04
N ILE A 104 -8.05 -12.78 6.33
CA ILE A 104 -8.56 -13.54 7.50
C ILE A 104 -8.12 -12.89 8.81
N LEU A 105 -6.88 -12.41 8.89
CA LEU A 105 -6.35 -11.75 10.08
C LEU A 105 -6.87 -10.32 10.25
N THR A 106 -7.34 -9.69 9.17
CA THR A 106 -7.89 -8.33 9.20
C THR A 106 -9.30 -8.36 9.81
N PRO A 107 -9.55 -7.67 10.94
CA PRO A 107 -10.86 -7.68 11.56
C PRO A 107 -11.88 -6.95 10.69
N PHE A 108 -12.93 -7.66 10.27
CA PHE A 108 -14.10 -7.06 9.63
C PHE A 108 -14.99 -6.43 10.70
N ILE A 109 -15.13 -5.11 10.67
CA ILE A 109 -15.97 -4.39 11.64
C ILE A 109 -17.39 -4.30 11.08
N LYS A 110 -18.38 -4.67 11.90
CA LYS A 110 -19.79 -4.44 11.58
C LYS A 110 -20.17 -3.05 12.07
N VAL A 111 -20.51 -2.15 11.17
CA VAL A 111 -21.02 -0.83 11.55
C VAL A 111 -22.53 -0.97 11.77
N ALA A 112 -22.93 -0.87 13.04
CA ALA A 112 -24.31 -1.09 13.47
C ALA A 112 -25.28 0.03 13.00
N GLU A 113 -24.78 1.20 12.60
CA GLU A 113 -25.61 2.36 12.24
C GLU A 113 -26.26 2.30 10.84
N GLN A 114 -25.88 1.38 9.97
CA GLN A 114 -26.49 1.23 8.63
C GLN A 114 -26.85 -0.22 8.31
N GLY A 115 -27.71 -0.85 9.12
CA GLY A 115 -28.33 -2.14 8.76
C GLY A 115 -27.39 -3.36 8.77
N GLY A 116 -26.26 -3.27 9.47
CA GLY A 116 -25.34 -4.42 9.64
C GLY A 116 -24.40 -4.66 8.46
N ILE A 117 -24.08 -3.62 7.67
CA ILE A 117 -23.07 -3.72 6.62
C ILE A 117 -21.72 -4.08 7.27
N THR A 118 -21.13 -5.16 6.78
CA THR A 118 -19.76 -5.56 7.14
C THR A 118 -18.82 -4.75 6.27
N VAL A 119 -18.11 -3.81 6.88
CA VAL A 119 -17.16 -2.94 6.18
C VAL A 119 -15.74 -3.34 6.53
N MET A 120 -14.87 -3.32 5.53
CA MET A 120 -13.44 -3.49 5.76
C MET A 120 -12.84 -2.10 6.02
N PRO A 121 -12.43 -1.78 7.26
CA PRO A 121 -11.81 -0.50 7.55
C PRO A 121 -10.52 -0.35 6.74
N VAL A 122 -10.50 0.68 5.89
CA VAL A 122 -9.39 1.00 4.98
C VAL A 122 -8.07 1.22 5.73
N GLU A 123 -8.14 1.61 7.00
CA GLU A 123 -6.98 1.77 7.86
C GLU A 123 -6.13 0.51 8.02
N TRP A 124 -6.76 -0.67 8.08
CA TRP A 124 -6.05 -1.93 8.28
C TRP A 124 -5.45 -2.49 6.98
N ILE A 125 -5.97 -2.07 5.82
CA ILE A 125 -5.46 -2.42 4.48
C ILE A 125 -4.39 -1.41 4.02
N GLY A 126 -4.28 -0.29 4.73
CA GLY A 126 -3.28 0.73 4.48
C GLY A 126 -1.95 0.45 5.18
N SER A 127 -1.19 1.51 5.45
CA SER A 127 0.13 1.42 6.07
C SER A 127 0.13 0.76 7.46
N LYS A 128 -0.96 0.89 8.25
CA LYS A 128 -1.07 0.23 9.56
C LYS A 128 -1.09 -1.30 9.45
N GLY A 129 -1.55 -1.85 8.32
CA GLY A 129 -1.58 -3.30 8.07
C GLY A 129 -0.25 -3.93 7.70
N LEU A 130 0.82 -3.13 7.49
CA LEU A 130 2.13 -3.67 7.09
C LEU A 130 2.76 -4.54 8.18
N PHE A 131 2.38 -4.30 9.43
CA PHE A 131 2.73 -5.11 10.58
C PHE A 131 1.44 -5.56 11.25
N VAL A 132 0.90 -6.69 10.77
CA VAL A 132 -0.25 -7.34 11.38
C VAL A 132 0.12 -7.74 12.82
N ARG A 133 -0.80 -7.48 13.76
CA ARG A 133 -0.64 -7.79 15.18
C ARG A 133 -1.04 -9.24 15.47
#